data_AF-A0A9P7Z107-F1
#
_entry.id   AF-A0A9P7Z107-F1
#
_cell.length_a   1.000
_cell.length_b   1.000
_cell.length_c   1.000
_cell.angle_alpha   90.00
_cell.angle_beta   90.00
_cell.angle_gamma   90.00
#
_symmetry.space_group_name_H-M   'P 1'
#
loop_
_entity.id
_entity.type
_entity.pdbx_description
1 polymer ?
#
loop_
_entity_poly.entity_id
_entity_poly.type
_entity_poly.pdbx_seq_one_letter_code
_entity_poly.pdbx_strand_id
1 'polypeptide(L)'
;MKNFELPLEENRAPGTTRPPLNDSVGCLYIIDHLDLVYLDIAVDTNDASELKMLVNKQPDRDWEMWCYYFDTCCHIPGSYEARLVEGIDRILWSYFLRSFRRYSAGKIDGLCCKLDGLEMVIFRRI
;
A
#
# COMPACT_ATOMS: atom_id res chain seq x y z
N MET A 1 15.23 18.89 4.35
CA MET A 1 14.39 17.70 4.56
C MET A 1 14.37 16.91 3.27
N LYS A 2 14.82 15.65 3.27
CA LYS A 2 14.74 14.78 2.09
C LYS A 2 13.41 14.04 2.17
N ASN A 3 12.43 14.52 1.40
CA ASN A 3 11.05 14.06 1.43
C ASN A 3 10.89 12.79 0.57
N PHE A 4 10.31 11.72 1.12
CA PHE A 4 9.99 10.51 0.34
C PHE A 4 8.94 10.78 -0.75
N GLU A 5 8.17 11.87 -0.63
CA GLU A 5 7.22 12.32 -1.65
C GLU A 5 7.90 12.69 -2.96
N LEU A 6 9.13 13.23 -2.94
CA LEU A 6 9.80 13.71 -4.16
C LEU A 6 10.01 12.60 -5.20
N PRO A 7 10.70 11.48 -4.86
CA PRO A 7 10.83 10.36 -5.79
C PRO A 7 9.49 9.75 -6.20
N LEU A 8 8.48 9.76 -5.33
CA LEU A 8 7.14 9.29 -5.65
C LEU A 8 6.49 10.22 -6.70
N GLU A 9 6.43 11.52 -6.47
CA GLU A 9 5.84 12.46 -7.41
C GLU A 9 6.59 12.50 -8.76
N GLU A 10 7.93 12.40 -8.75
CA GLU A 10 8.74 12.34 -9.98
C GLU A 10 8.43 11.11 -10.85
N ASN A 11 8.00 10.01 -10.25
CA ASN A 11 7.71 8.75 -10.95
C ASN A 11 6.20 8.50 -11.09
N ARG A 12 5.35 9.48 -10.76
CA ARG A 12 3.89 9.35 -10.84
C ARG A 12 3.42 9.61 -12.26
N ALA A 13 2.64 8.67 -12.81
CA ALA A 13 2.05 8.84 -14.15
C ALA A 13 0.94 9.92 -14.13
N PRO A 14 1.02 10.96 -14.97
CA PRO A 14 0.03 12.03 -14.99
C PRO A 14 -1.32 11.56 -15.55
N GLY A 15 -2.42 12.10 -15.02
CA GLY A 15 -3.76 11.93 -15.59
C GLY A 15 -4.46 10.60 -15.31
N THR A 16 -4.03 9.86 -14.28
CA THR A 16 -4.69 8.59 -13.92
C THR A 16 -5.90 8.84 -13.03
N THR A 17 -7.04 8.22 -13.39
CA THR A 17 -8.25 8.23 -12.57
C THR A 17 -8.25 7.04 -11.62
N ARG A 18 -8.67 7.29 -10.38
CA ARG A 18 -8.74 6.27 -9.33
C ARG A 18 -10.04 5.46 -9.46
N PRO A 19 -9.99 4.12 -9.36
CA PRO A 19 -11.18 3.29 -9.17
C PRO A 19 -11.92 3.58 -7.84
N PRO A 20 -13.19 3.17 -7.67
CA PRO A 20 -13.91 3.34 -6.42
C PRO A 20 -13.21 2.67 -5.23
N LEU A 21 -13.10 3.38 -4.09
CA LEU A 21 -12.34 2.89 -2.91
C LEU A 21 -12.92 1.61 -2.33
N ASN A 22 -14.25 1.49 -2.40
CA ASN A 22 -14.98 0.37 -1.84
C ASN A 22 -14.58 -0.97 -2.47
N ASP A 23 -13.97 -0.98 -3.65
CA ASP A 23 -13.44 -2.20 -4.27
C ASP A 23 -12.29 -2.80 -3.45
N SER A 24 -11.52 -1.96 -2.76
CA SER A 24 -10.32 -2.30 -1.99
C SER A 24 -10.61 -2.61 -0.51
N VAL A 25 -11.80 -2.25 -0.02
CA VAL A 25 -12.19 -2.33 1.42
C VAL A 25 -12.55 -3.76 1.85
N GLY A 26 -12.24 -4.10 3.10
CA GLY A 26 -12.65 -5.36 3.75
C GLY A 26 -11.82 -6.58 3.35
N CYS A 27 -10.61 -6.35 2.83
CA CYS A 27 -9.78 -7.41 2.28
C CYS A 27 -8.76 -7.85 3.31
N LEU A 28 -8.91 -9.05 3.85
CA LEU A 28 -7.85 -9.73 4.59
C LEU A 28 -6.85 -10.28 3.57
N TYR A 29 -5.68 -9.68 3.46
CA TYR A 29 -4.61 -10.21 2.61
C TYR A 29 -3.67 -11.07 3.45
N ILE A 30 -3.33 -12.27 2.95
CA ILE A 30 -2.40 -13.22 3.61
C ILE A 30 -1.21 -13.51 2.69
N ILE A 31 0.00 -13.42 3.24
CA ILE A 31 1.22 -13.88 2.58
C ILE A 31 1.39 -15.36 2.91
N ASP A 32 1.28 -16.25 1.92
CA ASP A 32 1.68 -17.64 2.12
C ASP A 32 3.21 -17.71 2.30
N HIS A 33 3.66 -18.52 3.28
CA HIS A 33 5.06 -18.79 3.64
C HIS A 33 5.79 -17.77 4.54
N LEU A 34 5.15 -16.66 4.90
CA LEU A 34 5.58 -15.81 6.02
C LEU A 34 4.49 -15.87 7.08
N ASP A 35 4.85 -15.98 8.36
CA ASP A 35 3.90 -15.99 9.48
C ASP A 35 2.80 -14.95 9.24
N LEU A 36 1.54 -15.43 9.25
CA LEU A 36 0.32 -14.75 8.82
C LEU A 36 0.36 -13.23 9.01
N VAL A 37 0.81 -12.51 7.96
CA VAL A 37 0.62 -11.07 7.90
C VAL A 37 -0.81 -10.83 7.47
N TYR A 38 -1.57 -10.11 8.29
CA TYR A 38 -2.92 -9.68 7.98
C TYR A 38 -2.88 -8.21 7.60
N LEU A 39 -3.30 -7.88 6.39
CA LEU A 39 -3.55 -6.49 6.01
C LEU A 39 -5.06 -6.31 5.94
N ASP A 40 -5.59 -5.36 6.71
CA ASP A 40 -7.00 -4.96 6.64
C ASP A 40 -7.07 -3.54 6.05
N ILE A 41 -7.92 -3.34 5.05
CA ILE A 41 -8.02 -2.08 4.33
C ILE A 41 -9.43 -1.52 4.52
N ALA A 42 -9.47 -0.28 5.00
CA ALA A 42 -10.69 0.48 5.21
C ALA A 42 -10.57 1.86 4.57
N VAL A 43 -11.70 2.53 4.41
CA VAL A 43 -11.71 3.98 4.13
C VAL A 43 -11.30 4.69 5.42
N ASP A 44 -10.50 5.75 5.31
CA ASP A 44 -10.14 6.54 6.48
C ASP A 44 -11.38 7.22 7.08
N THR A 45 -11.51 7.17 8.40
CA THR A 45 -12.62 7.79 9.13
C THR A 45 -12.50 9.32 9.20
N ASN A 46 -11.29 9.86 9.04
CA ASN A 46 -10.99 11.28 9.03
C ASN A 46 -11.07 11.88 7.62
N ASP A 47 -10.76 11.09 6.59
CA ASP A 47 -10.87 11.48 5.18
C ASP A 47 -11.42 10.33 4.33
N ALA A 48 -12.69 10.44 3.93
CA ALA A 48 -13.35 9.42 3.12
C ALA A 48 -12.78 9.26 1.70
N SER A 49 -11.86 10.14 1.28
CA SER A 49 -11.13 10.04 0.03
C SER A 49 -9.85 9.20 0.15
N GLU A 50 -9.45 8.79 1.34
CA GLU A 50 -8.22 8.04 1.59
C GLU A 50 -8.49 6.61 2.05
N LEU A 51 -7.47 5.76 1.91
CA LEU A 51 -7.50 4.41 2.45
C LEU A 51 -6.57 4.32 3.66
N LYS A 52 -6.94 3.44 4.58
CA LYS A 52 -6.17 3.11 5.76
C LYS A 52 -5.90 1.62 5.78
N MET A 53 -4.65 1.23 6.01
CA MET A 53 -4.27 -0.17 6.12
C MET A 53 -3.82 -0.49 7.53
N LEU A 54 -4.47 -1.46 8.18
CA LEU A 54 -4.03 -2.02 9.45
C LEU A 54 -3.20 -3.27 9.23
N VAL A 55 -2.01 -3.32 9.83
CA VAL A 55 -1.14 -4.50 9.78
C VAL A 55 -1.33 -5.34 11.03
N ASN A 56 -1.58 -6.64 10.86
CA ASN A 56 -1.75 -7.64 11.92
C ASN A 56 -2.83 -7.29 12.96
N LYS A 57 -3.86 -6.53 12.57
CA LYS A 57 -4.92 -6.04 13.46
C LYS A 57 -4.38 -5.23 14.65
N GLN A 58 -3.17 -4.68 14.52
CA GLN A 58 -2.57 -3.82 15.53
C GLN A 58 -3.01 -2.39 15.28
N PRO A 59 -3.81 -1.77 16.18
CA PRO A 59 -4.39 -0.45 15.96
C PRO A 59 -3.35 0.68 15.97
N ASP A 60 -2.16 0.43 16.51
CA ASP A 60 -0.99 1.31 16.51
C ASP A 60 -0.09 1.11 15.27
N ARG A 61 -0.48 0.22 14.36
CA ARG A 61 0.21 -0.05 13.08
C ARG A 61 -0.71 0.17 11.91
N ASP A 62 -1.31 1.34 11.88
CA ASP A 62 -2.10 1.84 10.79
C ASP A 62 -1.27 2.70 9.83
N TRP A 63 -1.41 2.45 8.54
CA TRP A 63 -0.73 3.20 7.49
C TRP A 63 -1.78 3.94 6.65
N GLU A 64 -1.69 5.26 6.63
CA GLU A 64 -2.42 6.11 5.68
C GLU A 64 -1.91 5.81 4.27
N MET A 65 -2.85 5.60 3.34
CA MET A 65 -2.57 5.26 1.96
C MET A 65 -3.23 6.26 1.03
N TRP A 66 -2.38 7.00 0.32
CA TRP A 66 -2.83 7.88 -0.74
C TRP A 66 -2.75 7.18 -2.10
N CYS A 67 -3.60 7.62 -3.02
CA CYS A 67 -3.66 7.03 -4.35
C CYS A 67 -2.50 7.51 -5.22
N TYR A 68 -1.68 6.58 -5.66
CA TYR A 68 -0.54 6.86 -6.52
C TYR A 68 -0.96 6.90 -8.00
N TYR A 69 -1.44 5.77 -8.54
CA TYR A 69 -2.01 5.64 -9.89
C TYR A 69 -2.94 4.43 -10.00
N PHE A 70 -4.08 4.53 -10.72
CA PHE A 70 -5.03 3.41 -10.93
C PHE A 70 -5.30 2.59 -9.65
N ASP A 71 -4.93 1.31 -9.66
CA ASP A 71 -5.04 0.35 -8.55
C ASP A 71 -3.81 0.35 -7.61
N THR A 72 -2.93 1.33 -7.70
CA THR A 72 -1.74 1.46 -6.86
C THR A 72 -1.90 2.60 -5.88
N CYS A 73 -1.79 2.26 -4.60
CA CYS A 73 -1.69 3.21 -3.51
C CYS A 73 -0.27 3.21 -2.97
N CYS A 74 0.06 4.23 -2.18
CA CYS A 74 1.33 4.30 -1.49
C CYS A 74 1.12 4.75 -0.06
N HIS A 75 1.95 4.20 0.82
CA HIS A 75 2.00 4.58 2.22
C HIS A 75 3.29 5.36 2.45
N ILE A 76 3.18 6.59 2.94
CA ILE A 76 4.34 7.37 3.32
C ILE A 76 4.52 7.24 4.82
N PRO A 77 5.68 6.76 5.29
CA PRO A 77 5.94 6.66 6.72
C PRO A 77 6.13 8.05 7.34
N GLY A 78 5.67 8.20 8.58
CA GLY A 78 5.60 9.50 9.27
C GLY A 78 6.95 10.21 9.51
N SER A 79 8.11 9.56 9.35
CA SER A 79 9.40 10.25 9.30
C SER A 79 10.46 9.52 8.48
N TYR A 80 11.33 10.31 7.84
CA TYR A 80 12.46 9.84 7.02
C TYR A 80 13.52 9.12 7.87
N GLU A 81 13.83 9.70 9.02
CA GLU A 81 14.84 9.21 9.96
C GLU A 81 14.46 7.85 10.55
N ALA A 82 13.18 7.62 10.87
CA ALA A 82 12.73 6.33 11.38
C ALA A 82 12.94 5.19 10.38
N ARG A 83 12.83 5.46 9.08
CA ARG A 83 12.97 4.43 8.02
C ARG A 83 14.40 4.20 7.57
N LEU A 84 15.24 5.22 7.63
CA LEU A 84 16.69 5.02 7.50
C LEU A 84 17.22 4.11 8.61
N VAL A 85 16.72 4.24 9.84
CA VAL A 85 17.08 3.34 10.96
C VAL A 85 16.63 1.90 10.69
N GLU A 86 15.54 1.71 9.97
CA GLU A 86 15.08 0.39 9.48
C GLU A 86 15.83 -0.09 8.22
N GLY A 87 16.80 0.68 7.70
CA GLY A 87 17.63 0.30 6.55
C GLY A 87 17.02 0.58 5.17
N ILE A 88 15.91 1.33 5.10
CA ILE A 88 15.21 1.61 3.85
C ILE A 88 15.81 2.88 3.19
N ASP A 89 16.54 2.71 2.08
CA ASP A 89 17.10 3.81 1.28
C ASP A 89 16.00 4.48 0.42
N ARG A 90 16.11 5.81 0.23
CA ARG A 90 15.27 6.62 -0.69
C ARG A 90 15.22 6.12 -2.13
N ILE A 91 16.23 5.39 -2.60
CA ILE A 91 16.23 4.81 -3.96
C ILE A 91 15.15 3.72 -4.09
N LEU A 92 14.74 3.12 -2.97
CA LEU A 92 13.71 2.08 -2.90
C LEU A 92 12.31 2.67 -2.78
N TRP A 93 12.00 3.79 -3.46
CA TRP A 93 10.68 4.43 -3.43
C TRP A 93 9.53 3.46 -3.76
N SER A 94 9.78 2.46 -4.63
CA SER A 94 8.79 1.42 -4.97
C SER A 94 8.39 0.51 -3.79
N TYR A 95 9.18 0.48 -2.71
CA TYR A 95 8.85 -0.22 -1.46
C TYR A 95 7.58 0.33 -0.80
N PHE A 96 7.31 1.63 -1.01
CA PHE A 96 6.16 2.31 -0.45
C PHE A 96 4.87 2.04 -1.22
N LEU A 97 4.96 1.42 -2.40
CA LEU A 97 3.82 1.13 -3.26
C LEU A 97 3.11 -0.16 -2.87
N ARG A 98 1.78 -0.15 -3.01
CA ARG A 98 0.87 -1.28 -2.86
C ARG A 98 -0.05 -1.30 -4.07
N SER A 99 0.09 -2.30 -4.92
CA SER A 99 -0.67 -2.42 -6.17
C SER A 99 -1.74 -3.50 -6.03
N PHE A 100 -3.01 -3.12 -6.08
CA PHE A 100 -4.11 -4.07 -6.13
C PHE A 100 -4.11 -4.81 -7.47
N ARG A 101 -4.29 -6.12 -7.40
CA ARG A 101 -4.44 -6.97 -8.58
C ARG A 101 -5.92 -7.28 -8.78
N ARG A 102 -6.38 -7.15 -10.03
CA ARG A 102 -7.73 -7.54 -10.45
C ARG A 102 -7.69 -8.79 -11.32
N TYR A 103 -8.62 -9.73 -11.10
CA TYR A 103 -8.83 -10.87 -12.00
C TYR A 103 -9.77 -10.49 -13.17
N SER A 104 -9.99 -11.41 -14.12
CA SER A 104 -10.76 -11.20 -15.37
C SER A 104 -12.19 -10.67 -15.20
N ALA A 105 -12.74 -10.68 -13.98
CA ALA A 105 -14.05 -10.13 -13.64
C ALA A 105 -13.99 -8.69 -13.06
N GLY A 106 -12.82 -8.04 -13.08
CA GLY A 106 -12.64 -6.67 -12.56
C GLY A 106 -12.61 -6.56 -11.03
N LYS A 107 -12.70 -7.68 -10.30
CA LYS A 107 -12.62 -7.71 -8.83
C LYS A 107 -11.18 -7.82 -8.34
N ILE A 108 -10.86 -7.08 -7.28
CA ILE A 108 -9.57 -7.18 -6.60
C ILE A 108 -9.46 -8.54 -5.90
N ASP A 109 -8.42 -9.29 -6.24
CA ASP A 109 -8.13 -10.64 -5.73
C ASP A 109 -6.79 -10.73 -4.98
N GLY A 110 -6.02 -9.65 -4.97
CA GLY A 110 -4.73 -9.62 -4.28
C GLY A 110 -4.14 -8.22 -4.21
N LEU A 111 -3.03 -8.14 -3.49
CA LEU A 111 -2.21 -6.96 -3.30
C LEU A 111 -0.76 -7.34 -3.59
N CYS A 112 -0.07 -6.56 -4.42
CA CYS A 112 1.34 -6.72 -4.68
C CYS A 112 2.13 -5.65 -3.92
N CYS A 113 3.26 -6.03 -3.33
CA CYS A 113 4.23 -5.11 -2.78
C CYS A 113 5.66 -5.56 -3.12
N LYS A 114 6.62 -4.64 -3.01
CA LYS A 114 8.04 -4.96 -3.12
C LYS A 114 8.69 -4.95 -1.75
N LEU A 115 9.38 -6.04 -1.41
CA LEU A 115 10.22 -6.18 -0.22
C LEU A 115 11.62 -6.57 -0.68
N ASP A 116 12.63 -5.75 -0.40
CA ASP A 116 14.03 -5.99 -0.78
C ASP A 116 14.24 -6.38 -2.26
N GLY A 117 13.47 -5.75 -3.16
CA GLY A 117 13.53 -5.99 -4.60
C GLY A 117 12.77 -7.24 -5.07
N LEU A 118 12.22 -8.04 -4.16
CA LEU A 118 11.33 -9.16 -4.48
C LEU A 118 9.88 -8.67 -4.56
N GLU A 119 9.17 -9.10 -5.60
CA GLU A 119 7.74 -8.89 -5.71
C GLU A 119 7.01 -9.94 -4.88
N MET A 120 6.19 -9.46 -3.93
CA MET A 120 5.36 -10.28 -3.08
C MET A 120 3.91 -10.10 -3.49
N VAL A 121 3.24 -11.23 -3.77
CA VAL A 121 1.80 -11.26 -4.06
C VAL A 121 1.08 -11.76 -2.82
N ILE A 122 0.15 -10.95 -2.32
CA ILE A 122 -0.63 -11.21 -1.14
C ILE A 122 -2.06 -11.50 -1.60
N PHE A 123 -2.54 -12.73 -1.37
CA PHE A 123 -3.85 -13.13 -1.86
C PHE A 123 -4.95 -12.64 -0.93
N ARG A 124 -6.05 -12.17 -1.53
CA ARG A 124 -7.26 -11.81 -0.79
C ARG A 124 -7.93 -13.09 -0.29
N ARG A 125 -8.16 -13.19 1.01
CA ARG A 125 -9.02 -14.23 1.59
C ARG A 125 -10.47 -13.74 1.54
N ILE A 126 -11.33 -14.53 0.89
CA ILE A 126 -12.78 -14.34 0.83
C ILE A 126 -13.42 -14.92 2.08
#